data_AF-A0A7M3LTN9-F1
#
_entry.id   AF-A0A7M3LTN9-F1
#
_cell.length_a   1.000
_cell.length_b   1.000
_cell.length_c   1.000
_cell.angle_alpha   90.00
_cell.angle_beta   90.00
_cell.angle_gamma   90.00
#
_symmetry.space_group_name_H-M   'P 1'
#
loop_
_entity.id
_entity.type
_entity.pdbx_description
1 polymer ?
#
loop_
_entity_poly.entity_id
_entity_poly.type
_entity_poly.pdbx_seq_one_letter_code
_entity_poly.pdbx_strand_id
1 'polypeptide(L)' 'MGAAVTQLRVNDFDVRDQDVARLSPFVRHHVNMLGRYWFQLPDLPGGLRLLRAPDTADDG' A
#
# COMPACT_ATOMS: atom_id res chain seq x y z
N MET A 1 0.79 4.22 6.34
CA MET A 1 1.33 2.91 6.75
C MET A 1 0.47 2.22 7.81
N GLY A 2 0.13 2.87 8.93
CA GLY A 2 -0.65 2.23 10.02
C GLY A 2 -1.97 1.57 9.59
N ALA A 3 -2.75 2.21 8.71
CA ALA A 3 -4.05 1.69 8.28
C ALA A 3 -3.98 0.29 7.63
N ALA A 4 -2.96 0.00 6.83
CA ALA A 4 -2.79 -1.31 6.20
C ALA A 4 -2.41 -2.41 7.21
N VAL A 5 -1.55 -2.08 8.17
CA VAL A 5 -1.14 -2.99 9.26
C VAL A 5 -2.33 -3.32 10.17
N THR A 6 -3.16 -2.32 10.50
CA THR A 6 -4.41 -2.54 11.24
C THR A 6 -5.34 -3.46 10.46
N GLN A 7 -5.51 -3.24 9.15
CA GLN A 7 -6.38 -4.07 8.32
C GLN A 7 -5.88 -5.53 8.28
N LEU A 8 -4.57 -5.78 8.16
CA LEU A 8 -4.00 -7.14 8.21
C LEU A 8 -4.30 -7.85 9.53
N ARG A 9 -4.15 -7.15 10.67
CA ARG A 9 -4.46 -7.73 11.99
C ARG A 9 -5.94 -8.08 12.15
N VAL A 10 -6.84 -7.27 11.59
CA VAL A 10 -8.29 -7.54 11.59
C VAL A 10 -8.65 -8.74 10.71
N ASN A 11 -7.89 -8.99 9.65
CA ASN A 11 -8.08 -10.12 8.75
C ASN A 11 -7.33 -11.39 9.20
N ASP A 12 -6.93 -11.47 10.47
CA ASP A 12 -6.27 -12.64 11.09
C ASP A 12 -4.92 -13.05 10.45
N PHE A 13 -4.24 -12.12 9.75
CA PHE A 13 -2.90 -12.38 9.25
C PHE A 13 -1.86 -12.34 10.37
N ASP A 14 -0.81 -13.19 10.29
CA ASP A 14 0.33 -13.16 11.22
C ASP A 14 1.14 -11.87 11.02
N VAL A 15 0.84 -10.86 11.85
CA VAL A 15 1.51 -9.56 11.84
C VAL A 15 2.36 -9.44 13.10
N ARG A 16 3.62 -9.82 12.99
CA ARG A 16 4.58 -9.80 14.11
C ARG A 16 5.07 -8.39 14.39
N ASP A 17 5.14 -8.02 15.66
CA ASP A 17 5.62 -6.68 16.06
C ASP A 17 7.08 -6.44 15.65
N GLN A 18 7.90 -7.50 15.57
CA GLN A 18 9.28 -7.39 15.06
C GLN A 18 9.31 -7.00 13.58
N ASP A 19 8.36 -7.50 12.78
CA ASP A 19 8.27 -7.16 11.36
C ASP A 19 7.69 -5.76 11.16
N VAL A 20 6.72 -5.36 11.99
CA VAL A 20 6.19 -3.99 12.01
C VAL A 20 7.28 -2.98 12.37
N ALA A 21 8.16 -3.29 13.33
CA ALA A 21 9.28 -2.43 13.68
C ALA A 21 10.32 -2.30 12.55
N ARG A 22 10.41 -3.29 11.66
CA ARG A 22 11.26 -3.27 10.45
C ARG A 22 10.61 -2.56 9.27
N LEU A 23 9.30 -2.33 9.31
CA LEU A 23 8.61 -1.40 8.42
C LEU A 23 9.08 0.02 8.75
N SER A 24 10.30 0.34 8.33
CA SER A 24 10.72 1.73 8.28
C SER A 24 9.72 2.47 7.39
N PRO A 25 9.34 3.71 7.74
CA PRO A 25 8.66 4.59 6.81
C PRO A 25 9.66 4.84 5.70
N PHE A 26 9.69 3.96 4.70
CA PHE A 26 10.47 4.09 3.48
C PHE A 26 9.81 5.21 2.65
N VAL A 27 9.78 6.41 3.21
CA VAL A 27 9.74 7.66 2.46
C VAL A 27 11.06 7.65 1.71
N ARG A 28 11.13 6.94 0.58
CA ARG A 28 12.15 7.27 -0.40
C ARG A 28 11.93 8.74 -0.66
N HIS A 29 12.92 9.55 -0.30
CA HIS A 29 12.79 11.01 -0.27
C HIS A 29 12.08 11.52 -1.53
N HIS A 30 12.32 10.91 -2.69
CA HIS A 30 11.42 10.98 -3.83
C HIS A 30 11.47 9.63 -4.57
N VAL A 31 10.34 9.10 -5.04
CA VAL A 31 10.38 8.32 -6.28
C VAL A 31 10.83 9.33 -7.34
N ASN A 32 12.09 9.26 -7.75
CA ASN A 32 12.59 10.15 -8.80
C ASN A 32 11.87 9.80 -10.09
N MET A 33 10.88 10.62 -10.45
CA MET A 33 10.26 10.64 -11.76
C MET A 33 11.18 11.42 -12.70
N LEU A 34 12.18 10.74 -13.26
CA LEU A 34 13.08 11.35 -14.25
C LEU A 34 12.36 11.41 -15.60
N GLY A 35 11.88 12.59 -15.99
CA GLY A 35 11.19 12.83 -17.26
C GLY A 35 9.77 13.37 -17.10
N ARG A 36 9.09 13.58 -18.23
CA ARG A 36 7.71 14.08 -18.23
C ARG A 36 6.76 12.89 -18.20
N TYR A 37 6.09 12.69 -17.06
CA TYR A 37 5.05 11.68 -16.91
C TYR A 37 3.68 12.32 -17.07
N TRP A 38 2.81 11.64 -17.81
CA TRP A 38 1.39 11.97 -17.87
C TRP A 38 0.63 10.81 -17.26
N PHE A 39 -0.13 11.07 -16.21
CA PHE A 39 -1.07 10.12 -15.64
C PHE A 39 -2.48 10.64 -15.88
N GLN A 40 -3.31 9.83 -16.54
CA GLN A 40 -4.74 10.11 -16.58
C GLN A 40 -5.32 9.62 -15.25
N LEU A 41 -5.72 10.57 -14.39
CA LEU A 41 -6.40 10.24 -13.15
C LEU A 41 -7.86 9.93 -13.47
N PRO A 42 -8.33 8.66 -13.33
CA PRO A 42 -9.75 8.37 -13.45
C PRO A 42 -10.52 9.00 -12.29
N ASP A 43 -11.84 9.11 -12.42
CA ASP A 43 -12.69 9.55 -11.31
C ASP A 43 -12.60 8.50 -10.18
N LEU A 44 -11.90 8.85 -9.10
CA LEU A 44 -11.66 7.99 -7.95
C LEU A 44 -12.29 8.64 -6.73
N PRO A 45 -12.90 7.85 -5.82
CA PRO A 45 -13.61 8.36 -4.65
C PRO A 45 -12.71 9.07 -3.60
N GLY A 46 -11.43 9.27 -3.91
CA GLY A 46 -10.41 9.76 -2.98
C GLY A 46 -10.03 8.70 -1.92
N GLY A 47 -8.99 8.99 -1.14
CA GLY A 47 -8.58 8.14 -0.01
C GLY A 47 -7.59 7.02 -0.35
N LEU A 48 -7.41 6.10 0.61
CA LEU A 48 -6.49 4.97 0.48
C LEU A 48 -7.15 3.84 -0.32
N ARG A 49 -6.39 3.24 -1.24
CA ARG A 49 -6.80 1.99 -1.90
C ARG A 49 -6.98 0.90 -0.82
N LEU A 50 -8.08 0.16 -0.91
CA LEU A 50 -8.33 -1.01 -0.06
C LEU A 50 -7.20 -2.04 -0.23
N LEU A 51 -6.82 -2.69 0.87
CA LEU A 51 -5.85 -3.78 0.85
C LEU A 51 -6.39 -4.95 0.01
N ARG A 52 -5.64 -5.35 -1.03
CA ARG A 52 -6.00 -6.49 -1.89
C ARG A 52 -5.69 -7.82 -1.18
N ALA A 53 -6.58 -8.80 -1.30
CA ALA A 53 -6.33 -10.15 -0.79
C ALA A 53 -5.36 -10.92 -1.71
N PRO A 54 -4.43 -11.71 -1.15
CA PRO A 54 -3.38 -12.38 -1.92
C PRO A 54 -3.92 -13.40 -2.94
N ASP A 55 -5.08 -14.01 -2.65
CA ASP A 55 -5.70 -15.02 -3.53
C ASP A 55 -6.60 -14.40 -4.62
N THR A 56 -6.71 -13.08 -4.67
CA THR A 56 -7.48 -12.42 -5.73
C THR A 56 -6.63 -12.38 -6.99
N ALA A 57 -7.00 -13.19 -7.98
CA ALA A 57 -6.39 -13.17 -9.31
C ALA A 57 -6.36 -11.73 -9.85
N ASP A 58 -5.25 -11.37 -10.50
CA ASP A 58 -5.13 -10.09 -11.19
C ASP A 58 -5.97 -10.17 -12.48
N ASP A 59 -7.19 -9.64 -12.42
CA ASP A 59 -8.00 -9.41 -13.61
C ASP A 59 -7.37 -8.21 -14.32
N GLY A 60 -6.48 -8.52 -15.27
CA GLY A 60 -5.68 -7.56 -16.04
C GLY A 60 -6.43 -6.96 -17.23
#